data_AF-A0A7Y5TVI3-F1
#
_entry.id   AF-A0A7Y5TVI3-F1
#
_cell.length_a   1.000
_cell.length_b   1.000
_cell.length_c   1.000
_cell.angle_alpha   90.00
_cell.angle_beta   90.00
_cell.angle_gamma   90.00
#
_symmetry.space_group_name_H-M   'P 1'
#
loop_
_entity.id
_entity.type
_entity.pdbx_description
1 polymer ?
#
loop_
_entity_poly.entity_id
_entity_poly.type
_entity_poly.pdbx_seq_one_letter_code
_entity_poly.pdbx_strand_id
1 'polypeptide(L)'
;MASMTVRRAAGIASVAGAALLGGGLVMGASGGEHARRWTSLDGRDWTRFAPPEKEAYVAGFLAGAANAAASTGDTAVIRAAVDSLYRTGTLQFPFGHTVYANQLDEFYWWDNHAPIPLYLAMSAINQRLRR
;
A
#
# COMPACT_ATOMS: atom_id res chain seq x y z
N MET A 1 43.95 29.06 25.00
CA MET A 1 42.60 29.36 24.48
C MET A 1 42.22 28.26 23.50
N ALA A 2 41.05 27.67 23.70
CA ALA A 2 40.67 26.36 23.21
C ALA A 2 40.24 26.33 21.73
N SER A 3 40.49 25.15 21.15
CA SER A 3 40.07 24.61 19.87
C SER A 3 38.58 24.82 19.54
N MET A 4 38.25 25.04 18.26
CA MET A 4 37.10 24.39 17.64
C MET A 4 37.20 24.40 16.10
N THR A 5 37.82 23.35 15.61
CA THR A 5 37.74 22.83 14.24
C THR A 5 36.28 22.58 13.85
N VAL A 6 35.73 23.35 12.91
CA VAL A 6 34.42 23.04 12.31
C VAL A 6 34.63 21.97 11.23
N ARG A 7 34.69 20.72 11.65
CA ARG A 7 34.40 19.57 10.79
C ARG A 7 32.89 19.45 10.68
N ARG A 8 32.30 19.93 9.58
CA ARG A 8 30.98 19.43 9.16
C ARG A 8 31.20 18.21 8.28
N ALA A 9 31.09 17.06 8.93
CA ALA A 9 30.97 15.75 8.34
C ALA A 9 29.55 15.55 7.77
N ALA A 10 29.49 14.73 6.72
CA ALA A 10 28.35 13.94 6.26
C ALA A 10 27.11 14.71 5.71
N GLY A 11 26.42 14.25 4.68
CA GLY A 11 26.43 12.93 4.08
C GLY A 11 26.30 13.01 2.57
N ILE A 12 27.15 12.23 1.91
CA ILE A 12 26.87 11.68 0.60
C ILE A 12 25.65 10.79 0.81
N ALA A 13 24.46 11.26 0.46
CA ALA A 13 23.29 10.41 0.39
C ALA A 13 23.44 9.58 -0.88
N SER A 14 24.15 8.47 -0.75
CA SER A 14 24.23 7.40 -1.73
C SER A 14 22.80 7.02 -2.12
N VAL A 15 22.38 7.40 -3.31
CA VAL A 15 21.21 6.82 -3.96
C VAL A 15 21.59 5.39 -4.28
N ALA A 16 21.38 4.48 -3.32
CA ALA A 16 21.41 3.06 -3.55
C ALA A 16 20.12 2.71 -4.32
N GLY A 17 20.13 3.00 -5.62
CA GLY A 17 19.17 2.47 -6.56
C GLY A 17 19.41 0.97 -6.69
N ALA A 18 18.59 0.18 -6.00
CA ALA A 18 18.52 -1.25 -6.24
C ALA A 18 17.89 -1.48 -7.61
N ALA A 19 18.76 -1.82 -8.57
CA ALA A 19 18.41 -2.24 -9.91
C ALA A 19 17.60 -3.54 -9.86
N LEU A 20 16.33 -3.49 -10.25
CA LEU A 20 15.55 -4.67 -10.62
C LEU A 20 15.82 -4.97 -12.10
N LEU A 21 16.74 -5.89 -12.36
CA LEU A 21 16.93 -6.46 -13.70
C LEU A 21 15.85 -7.52 -13.94
N GLY A 22 14.90 -7.18 -14.80
CA GLY A 22 13.82 -8.06 -15.22
C GLY A 22 12.90 -7.43 -16.28
N GLY A 23 13.48 -6.90 -17.36
CA GLY A 23 12.82 -6.78 -18.66
C GLY A 23 11.55 -5.91 -18.76
N GLY A 24 11.74 -4.60 -18.83
CA GLY A 24 10.71 -3.68 -19.27
C GLY A 24 11.09 -2.25 -18.93
N LEU A 25 11.43 -1.45 -19.94
CA LEU A 25 11.71 -0.03 -19.82
C LEU A 25 10.49 0.70 -19.22
N VAL A 26 10.43 0.86 -17.90
CA VAL A 26 9.63 1.93 -17.29
C VAL A 26 10.59 3.06 -16.98
N MET A 27 10.89 3.78 -18.05
CA MET A 27 11.58 5.05 -18.03
C MET A 27 10.74 6.03 -17.18
N GLY A 28 11.34 6.53 -16.10
CA GLY A 28 11.12 7.84 -15.51
C GLY A 28 9.69 8.38 -15.33
N ALA A 29 9.35 8.62 -14.07
CA ALA A 29 8.48 9.74 -13.66
C ALA A 29 7.02 9.72 -14.13
N SER A 30 6.21 8.84 -13.53
CA SER A 30 4.76 9.11 -13.33
C SER A 30 4.19 8.47 -12.05
N GLY A 31 5.04 8.18 -11.08
CA GLY A 31 4.60 7.63 -9.78
C GLY A 31 3.70 8.58 -9.00
N GLY A 32 3.91 9.90 -9.12
CA GLY A 32 3.14 10.90 -8.38
C GLY A 32 1.76 11.24 -8.95
N GLU A 33 1.49 10.95 -10.24
CA GLU A 33 0.16 11.12 -10.84
C GLU A 33 -0.69 9.87 -10.68
N HIS A 34 -0.11 8.67 -10.88
CA HIS A 34 -0.80 7.42 -10.59
C HIS A 34 -1.12 7.28 -9.10
N ALA A 35 -0.20 7.59 -8.19
CA ALA A 35 -0.47 7.56 -6.75
C ALA A 35 -1.55 8.56 -6.33
N ARG A 36 -1.59 9.77 -6.93
CA ARG A 36 -2.66 10.76 -6.68
C ARG A 36 -4.02 10.30 -7.17
N ARG A 37 -4.07 9.56 -8.28
CA ARG A 37 -5.31 9.00 -8.83
C ARG A 37 -5.88 7.88 -7.96
N TRP A 38 -5.02 7.05 -7.35
CA TRP A 38 -5.46 5.92 -6.53
C TRP A 38 -6.24 6.33 -5.27
N THR A 39 -5.89 7.48 -4.69
CA THR A 39 -6.61 8.03 -3.52
C THR A 39 -7.92 8.72 -3.89
N SER A 40 -8.14 9.04 -5.17
CA SER A 40 -9.36 9.68 -5.66
C SER A 40 -10.39 8.70 -6.23
N LEU A 41 -10.05 7.41 -6.34
CA LEU A 41 -10.99 6.39 -6.82
C LEU A 41 -12.12 6.18 -5.79
N ASP A 42 -13.35 6.08 -6.28
CA ASP A 42 -14.56 5.90 -5.47
C ASP A 42 -15.43 4.73 -5.96
N GLY A 43 -16.66 4.62 -5.45
CA GLY A 43 -17.60 3.57 -5.84
C GLY A 43 -18.04 3.63 -7.31
N ARG A 44 -18.00 4.80 -7.95
CA ARG A 44 -18.32 4.96 -9.38
C ARG A 44 -17.23 4.38 -10.26
N ASP A 45 -15.98 4.47 -9.82
CA ASP A 45 -14.86 3.81 -10.49
C ASP A 45 -14.91 2.30 -10.22
N TRP A 46 -15.15 1.91 -8.97
CA TRP A 46 -15.23 0.50 -8.57
C TRP A 46 -16.26 -0.30 -9.37
N THR A 47 -17.43 0.28 -9.62
CA THR A 47 -18.50 -0.35 -10.40
C THR A 47 -18.17 -0.50 -11.88
N ARG A 48 -17.20 0.28 -12.40
CA ARG A 48 -16.72 0.19 -13.78
C ARG A 48 -15.54 -0.75 -13.94
N PHE A 49 -14.86 -1.11 -12.85
CA PHE A 49 -13.72 -2.02 -12.89
C PHE A 49 -14.15 -3.42 -13.31
N ALA A 50 -13.38 -3.99 -14.23
CA ALA A 50 -13.41 -5.40 -14.53
C ALA A 50 -12.87 -6.20 -13.32
N PRO A 51 -13.23 -7.49 -13.18
CA PRO A 51 -12.73 -8.34 -12.10
C PRO A 51 -11.20 -8.29 -11.87
N PRO A 52 -10.33 -8.39 -12.91
CA PRO A 52 -8.88 -8.30 -12.69
C PRO A 52 -8.41 -6.92 -12.20
N GLU A 53 -9.14 -5.84 -12.51
CA GLU A 53 -8.80 -4.49 -12.04
C GLU A 53 -9.14 -4.31 -10.56
N LYS A 54 -10.27 -4.88 -10.12
CA LYS A 54 -10.65 -4.95 -8.71
C LYS A 54 -9.60 -5.71 -7.89
N GLU A 55 -9.18 -6.88 -8.38
CA GLU A 55 -8.13 -7.67 -7.75
C GLU A 55 -6.80 -6.92 -7.67
N ALA A 56 -6.38 -6.28 -8.76
CA ALA A 56 -5.16 -5.50 -8.83
C ALA A 56 -5.16 -4.30 -7.86
N TYR A 57 -6.29 -3.58 -7.77
CA TYR A 57 -6.44 -2.48 -6.81
C TYR A 57 -6.27 -2.96 -5.37
N VAL A 58 -6.99 -4.03 -5.00
CA VAL A 58 -6.97 -4.55 -3.63
C VAL A 58 -5.60 -5.15 -3.29
N ALA A 59 -5.01 -5.94 -4.20
CA ALA A 59 -3.67 -6.48 -4.01
C ALA A 59 -2.62 -5.37 -3.85
N GLY A 60 -2.69 -4.32 -4.68
CA GLY A 60 -1.81 -3.16 -4.58
C GLY A 60 -1.96 -2.40 -3.25
N PHE A 61 -3.20 -2.20 -2.80
CA PHE A 61 -3.47 -1.57 -1.51
C PHE A 61 -2.90 -2.38 -0.33
N LEU A 62 -3.13 -3.70 -0.32
CA LEU A 62 -2.62 -4.60 0.73
C LEU A 62 -1.09 -4.66 0.73
N ALA A 63 -0.47 -4.74 -0.45
CA ALA A 63 0.99 -4.70 -0.58
C ALA A 63 1.56 -3.38 -0.07
N GLY A 64 0.91 -2.24 -0.37
CA GLY A 64 1.28 -0.94 0.17
C GLY A 64 1.20 -0.89 1.70
N ALA A 65 0.13 -1.42 2.28
CA ALA A 65 -0.03 -1.49 3.74
C ALA A 65 1.02 -2.39 4.40
N ALA A 66 1.30 -3.55 3.80
CA ALA A 66 2.33 -4.48 4.28
C ALA A 66 3.73 -3.84 4.21
N ASN A 67 4.06 -3.15 3.11
CA ASN A 67 5.32 -2.42 2.97
C ASN A 67 5.44 -1.26 3.96
N ALA A 68 4.35 -0.53 4.25
CA ALA A 68 4.36 0.50 5.28
C ALA A 68 4.62 -0.07 6.68
N ALA A 69 4.14 -1.29 6.95
CA ALA A 69 4.40 -2.00 8.21
C ALA A 69 5.81 -2.62 8.26
N ALA A 70 6.35 -3.05 7.11
CA ALA A 70 7.66 -3.64 6.99
C ALA A 70 8.71 -2.56 6.66
N SER A 71 9.39 -2.03 7.67
CA SER A 71 10.41 -0.98 7.50
C SER A 71 11.74 -1.45 6.87
N THR A 72 11.78 -2.60 6.19
CA THR A 72 13.02 -3.24 5.70
C THR A 72 12.81 -3.92 4.35
N GLY A 73 13.86 -3.95 3.52
CA GLY A 73 13.86 -4.56 2.18
C GLY A 73 14.31 -6.03 2.14
N ASP A 74 14.60 -6.66 3.28
CA ASP A 74 15.00 -8.06 3.35
C ASP A 74 13.77 -8.99 3.40
N THR A 75 13.57 -9.76 2.33
CA THR A 75 12.42 -10.68 2.15
C THR A 75 12.27 -11.73 3.25
N ALA A 76 13.36 -12.22 3.85
CA ALA A 76 13.28 -13.19 4.95
C ALA A 76 12.78 -12.53 6.24
N VAL A 77 13.28 -11.32 6.53
CA VAL A 77 12.84 -10.52 7.67
C VAL A 77 11.39 -10.06 7.47
N ILE A 78 11.00 -9.67 6.26
CA ILE A 78 9.63 -9.31 5.90
C ILE A 78 8.68 -10.50 6.17
N ARG A 79 9.02 -11.71 5.73
CA ARG A 79 8.19 -12.91 5.98
C ARG A 79 8.01 -13.16 7.48
N ALA A 80 9.09 -13.14 8.24
CA ALA A 80 9.03 -13.33 9.69
C ALA A 80 8.24 -12.23 10.41
N ALA A 81 8.38 -10.98 9.95
CA ALA A 81 7.60 -9.84 10.44
C ALA A 81 6.11 -10.02 10.13
N VAL A 82 5.74 -10.35 8.89
CA VAL A 82 4.34 -10.61 8.50
C VAL A 82 3.73 -11.74 9.31
N ASP A 83 4.43 -12.87 9.48
CA ASP A 83 3.95 -14.00 10.30
C ASP A 83 3.78 -13.63 11.78
N SER A 84 4.66 -12.78 12.32
CA SER A 84 4.54 -12.24 13.67
C SER A 84 3.36 -11.27 13.79
N LEU A 85 3.19 -10.37 12.81
CA LEU A 85 2.11 -9.39 12.79
C LEU A 85 0.74 -10.06 12.66
N TYR A 86 0.66 -11.14 11.87
CA TYR A 86 -0.54 -11.97 11.75
C TYR A 86 -0.88 -12.63 13.10
N ARG A 87 0.09 -13.30 13.73
CA ARG A 87 -0.12 -13.99 15.02
C ARG A 87 -0.44 -13.05 16.18
N THR A 88 0.12 -11.85 16.17
CA THR A 88 -0.13 -10.82 17.20
C THR A 88 -1.37 -9.97 16.90
N GLY A 89 -2.04 -10.19 15.76
CA GLY A 89 -3.19 -9.39 15.35
C GLY A 89 -2.87 -7.94 15.01
N THR A 90 -1.60 -7.62 14.76
CA THR A 90 -1.11 -6.26 14.46
C THR A 90 -1.08 -5.96 12.97
N LEU A 91 -1.34 -6.93 12.09
CA LEU A 91 -1.61 -6.64 10.68
C LEU A 91 -2.80 -5.70 10.55
N GLN A 92 -2.54 -4.55 9.93
CA GLN A 92 -3.56 -3.54 9.71
C GLN A 92 -4.70 -4.07 8.83
N PHE A 93 -4.38 -4.91 7.84
CA PHE A 93 -5.35 -5.59 6.97
C PHE A 93 -5.03 -7.10 6.93
N PRO A 94 -5.66 -7.93 7.78
CA PRO A 94 -5.26 -9.33 7.96
C PRO A 94 -5.91 -10.32 6.99
N PHE A 95 -6.90 -9.90 6.19
CA PHE A 95 -7.65 -10.76 5.28
C PHE A 95 -7.09 -10.72 3.84
N GLY A 96 -7.37 -11.76 3.05
CA GLY A 96 -6.94 -11.85 1.65
C GLY A 96 -7.67 -10.88 0.72
N HIS A 97 -7.09 -10.61 -0.45
CA HIS A 97 -7.63 -9.63 -1.41
C HIS A 97 -9.05 -9.97 -1.89
N THR A 98 -9.38 -11.25 -2.09
CA THR A 98 -10.73 -11.66 -2.53
C THR A 98 -11.81 -11.31 -1.50
N VAL A 99 -11.50 -11.39 -0.19
CA VAL A 99 -12.42 -10.99 0.88
C VAL A 99 -12.72 -9.50 0.75
N TYR A 100 -11.69 -8.68 0.64
CA TYR A 100 -11.86 -7.24 0.49
C TYR A 100 -12.58 -6.84 -0.80
N ALA A 101 -12.27 -7.49 -1.94
CA ALA A 101 -12.96 -7.22 -3.20
C ALA A 101 -14.47 -7.50 -3.11
N ASN A 102 -14.86 -8.67 -2.58
CA ASN A 102 -16.27 -9.00 -2.38
C ASN A 102 -16.97 -8.05 -1.40
N GLN A 103 -16.26 -7.62 -0.35
CA GLN A 103 -16.80 -6.69 0.63
C GLN A 103 -16.94 -5.27 0.08
N LEU A 104 -16.08 -4.86 -0.86
CA LEU A 104 -16.24 -3.61 -1.59
C LEU A 104 -17.46 -3.67 -2.53
N ASP A 105 -17.71 -4.81 -3.18
CA ASP A 105 -18.93 -5.01 -3.97
C ASP A 105 -20.20 -4.87 -3.11
N GLU A 106 -20.21 -5.48 -1.92
CA GLU A 106 -21.31 -5.32 -0.96
C GLU A 106 -21.42 -3.88 -0.44
N PHE A 107 -20.29 -3.22 -0.16
CA PHE A 107 -20.25 -1.86 0.34
C PHE A 107 -20.84 -0.87 -0.67
N TYR A 108 -20.46 -0.97 -1.95
CA TYR A 108 -20.95 -0.07 -3.01
C TYR A 108 -22.25 -0.51 -3.66
N TRP A 109 -22.86 -1.61 -3.20
CA TRP A 109 -24.23 -1.96 -3.57
C TRP A 109 -25.23 -0.84 -3.23
N TRP A 110 -24.92 -0.02 -2.21
CA TRP A 110 -25.75 1.10 -1.79
C TRP A 110 -25.30 2.41 -2.45
N ASP A 111 -26.19 3.07 -3.21
CA ASP A 111 -25.88 4.30 -3.97
C ASP A 111 -25.30 5.43 -3.11
N ASN A 112 -25.73 5.55 -1.85
CA ASN A 112 -25.21 6.56 -0.93
C ASN A 112 -23.73 6.36 -0.56
N HIS A 113 -23.15 5.19 -0.84
CA HIS A 113 -21.74 4.91 -0.64
C HIS A 113 -20.88 5.26 -1.85
N ALA A 114 -21.46 5.48 -3.03
CA ALA A 114 -20.72 5.81 -4.25
C ALA A 114 -19.66 6.93 -4.12
N PRO A 115 -19.89 8.05 -3.38
CA PRO A 115 -18.88 9.11 -3.25
C PRO A 115 -17.78 8.80 -2.24
N ILE A 116 -17.83 7.67 -1.53
CA ILE A 116 -16.81 7.30 -0.55
C ILE A 116 -15.56 6.81 -1.29
N PRO A 117 -14.36 7.36 -1.01
CA PRO A 117 -13.12 6.86 -1.58
C PRO A 117 -12.82 5.41 -1.22
N LEU A 118 -12.27 4.65 -2.18
CA LEU A 118 -11.96 3.23 -2.02
C LEU A 118 -11.07 2.92 -0.81
N TYR A 119 -10.06 3.75 -0.53
CA TYR A 119 -9.17 3.54 0.62
C TYR A 119 -9.88 3.70 1.97
N LEU A 120 -10.89 4.59 2.04
CA LEU A 120 -11.72 4.77 3.24
C LEU A 120 -12.69 3.60 3.39
N ALA A 121 -13.30 3.15 2.30
CA ALA A 121 -14.14 1.95 2.29
C ALA A 121 -13.36 0.71 2.74
N MET A 122 -12.13 0.50 2.24
CA MET A 122 -11.23 -0.57 2.68
C MET A 122 -10.98 -0.53 4.19
N SER A 123 -10.70 0.66 4.75
CA SER A 123 -10.49 0.83 6.19
C SER A 123 -11.76 0.50 7.00
N ALA A 124 -12.93 1.00 6.56
CA ALA A 124 -14.21 0.74 7.21
C ALA A 124 -14.58 -0.75 7.17
N ILE A 125 -14.40 -1.41 6.03
CA ILE A 125 -14.60 -2.86 5.85
C ILE A 125 -13.68 -3.64 6.79
N ASN A 126 -12.39 -3.31 6.84
CA ASN A 126 -11.44 -3.98 7.72
C ASN A 126 -11.83 -3.85 9.21
N GLN A 127 -12.31 -2.67 9.62
CA GLN A 127 -12.83 -2.47 10.97
C GLN A 127 -14.08 -3.31 11.25
N ARG A 128 -14.97 -3.47 10.25
CA ARG A 128 -16.16 -4.32 10.34
C ARG A 128 -15.80 -5.80 10.46
N LEU A 129 -14.86 -6.29 9.64
CA LEU A 129 -14.44 -7.70 9.62
C LEU A 129 -13.68 -8.15 10.88
N ARG A 130 -13.12 -7.20 11.64
CA ARG A 130 -12.38 -7.45 12.89
C ARG A 130 -13.26 -7.51 14.14
N ARG A 131 -14.56 -7.20 14.02
CA ARG A 131 -15.53 -7.29 15.12
C ARG A 131 -16.16 -8.68 15.13
#